data_AF-A0A6I3FML1-F1
#
_entry.id   AF-A0A6I3FML1-F1
#
_cell.length_a   1.000
_cell.length_b   1.000
_cell.length_c   1.000
_cell.angle_alpha   90.00
_cell.angle_beta   90.00
_cell.angle_gamma   90.00
#
_symmetry.space_group_name_H-M   'P 1'
#
loop_
_entity.id
_entity.type
_entity.pdbx_description
1 polymer ?
#
loop_
_entity_poly.entity_id
_entity_poly.type
_entity_poly.pdbx_seq_one_letter_code
_entity_poly.pdbx_strand_id
1 'polypeptide(L)' 'MAHSAENTLESFELALRLGATGLETDVWLTKDGQVVCDHDGMVNKFLRRTPINKFNRDELASSIPSLEKIFERCGTGINY' A
#
# COMPACT_ATOMS: atom_id res chain seq x y z
N MET A 1 -6.51 -6.33 -20.14
CA MET A 1 -6.58 -6.66 -18.70
C MET A 1 -5.37 -6.01 -18.06
N ALA A 2 -5.57 -4.98 -17.25
CA ALA A 2 -4.46 -4.31 -16.58
C ALA A 2 -4.07 -5.14 -15.35
N HIS A 3 -3.06 -5.99 -15.49
CA HIS A 3 -2.35 -6.58 -14.34
C HIS A 3 -1.47 -5.49 -13.74
N SER A 4 -2.05 -4.63 -12.90
CA SER A 4 -1.26 -3.81 -11.99
C SER A 4 -1.18 -4.57 -10.68
N ALA A 5 0.00 -4.63 -10.06
CA ALA A 5 0.17 -5.33 -8.80
C ALA A 5 -0.75 -4.71 -7.74
N GLU A 6 -1.50 -5.55 -7.02
CA GLU A 6 -2.41 -5.12 -5.96
C GLU A 6 -1.66 -4.27 -4.92
N ASN A 7 -2.35 -3.27 -4.36
CA ASN A 7 -1.80 -2.32 -3.36
C ASN A 7 -0.51 -1.57 -3.76
N THR A 8 -0.29 -1.37 -5.06
CA THR A 8 0.71 -0.40 -5.55
C THR A 8 0.12 0.97 -5.76
N LEU A 9 0.95 2.00 -5.65
CA LEU A 9 0.54 3.39 -5.86
C LEU A 9 -0.01 3.62 -7.26
N GLU A 10 0.58 2.97 -8.25
CA GLU A 10 0.18 2.99 -9.65
C GLU A 10 -1.21 2.36 -9.86
N SER A 11 -1.55 1.30 -9.10
CA SER A 11 -2.87 0.67 -9.11
C SER A 11 -3.95 1.62 -8.59
N PHE A 12 -3.68 2.33 -7.48
CA PHE A 12 -4.61 3.31 -6.93
C PHE A 12 -4.84 4.49 -7.89
N GLU A 13 -3.77 5.04 -8.47
CA GLU A 13 -3.87 6.10 -9.48
C GLU A 13 -4.64 5.64 -10.72
N LEU A 14 -4.43 4.41 -11.17
CA LEU A 14 -5.18 3.84 -12.29
C LEU A 14 -6.67 3.69 -11.96
N ALA A 15 -7.02 3.20 -10.77
CA ALA A 15 -8.42 3.07 -10.35
C ALA A 15 -9.15 4.41 -10.39
N LEU A 16 -8.55 5.48 -9.86
CA LEU A 16 -9.11 6.82 -9.93
C LEU A 16 -9.25 7.32 -11.38
N ARG A 17 -8.24 7.12 -12.23
CA ARG A 17 -8.32 7.48 -13.66
C ARG A 17 -9.45 6.75 -14.40
N LEU A 18 -9.77 5.53 -13.98
CA LEU A 18 -10.88 4.73 -14.53
C LEU A 18 -12.24 5.12 -13.95
N GLY A 19 -12.31 6.11 -13.05
CA GLY A 19 -13.55 6.64 -12.49
C GLY A 19 -14.00 5.93 -11.21
N ALA A 20 -13.11 5.24 -10.50
CA ALA A 20 -13.43 4.71 -9.18
C ALA A 20 -13.82 5.84 -8.23
N THR A 21 -14.93 5.67 -7.52
CA THR A 21 -15.44 6.61 -6.52
C THR A 21 -14.98 6.26 -5.10
N GLY A 22 -14.02 5.35 -4.98
CA GLY A 22 -13.53 4.83 -3.72
C GLY A 22 -12.26 4.02 -3.92
N LEU A 23 -11.37 4.06 -2.93
CA LEU A 23 -10.19 3.22 -2.83
C LEU A 23 -10.29 2.43 -1.53
N GLU A 24 -9.90 1.16 -1.57
CA GLU A 24 -9.87 0.26 -0.42
C GLU A 24 -8.47 -0.36 -0.33
N THR A 25 -7.97 -0.51 0.90
CA THR A 25 -6.66 -1.10 1.18
C THR A 25 -6.55 -1.49 2.65
N ASP A 26 -5.75 -2.51 2.93
CA ASP A 26 -5.38 -2.94 4.27
C ASP A 26 -4.13 -2.21 4.76
N VAL A 27 -4.17 -1.71 6.00
CA VAL A 27 -3.08 -0.94 6.60
C VAL A 27 -2.40 -1.69 7.74
N TRP A 28 -1.08 -1.54 7.82
CA TRP A 28 -0.23 -2.20 8.82
C TRP A 28 0.76 -1.20 9.42
N LEU A 29 1.07 -1.39 10.70
CA LEU A 29 2.13 -0.64 11.36
C LEU A 29 3.47 -1.37 11.20
N THR A 30 4.48 -0.62 10.78
CA THR A 30 5.88 -1.03 10.89
C THR A 30 6.35 -0.96 12.34
N LYS A 31 7.53 -1.52 12.61
CA LYS A 31 8.18 -1.49 13.92
C LYS A 31 8.45 -0.08 14.43
N ASP A 32 8.75 0.85 13.52
CA ASP A 32 8.98 2.28 13.77
C ASP A 32 7.70 3.13 13.67
N GLY A 33 6.52 2.49 13.63
CA GLY A 33 5.22 3.17 13.75
C GLY A 33 4.72 3.86 12.48
N GLN A 34 5.31 3.59 11.32
CA GLN A 34 4.83 4.07 10.03
C GLN A 34 3.65 3.22 9.54
N VAL A 35 2.66 3.87 8.96
CA VAL A 35 1.48 3.19 8.38
C VAL A 35 1.75 2.88 6.92
N VAL A 36 1.74 1.59 6.57
CA VAL A 36 1.98 1.08 5.21
C VAL A 36 0.79 0.26 4.73
N CYS A 37 0.64 0.14 3.41
CA CYS A 37 -0.49 -0.54 2.79
C CYS A 37 -0.02 -1.81 2.08
N ASP A 38 -0.61 -2.96 2.45
CA ASP A 38 -0.28 -4.28 1.90
C ASP A 38 -1.44 -5.24 2.22
N HIS A 39 -1.82 -6.12 1.31
CA HIS A 39 -2.98 -6.99 1.52
C HIS A 39 -2.73 -8.06 2.60
N ASP A 40 -1.53 -8.64 2.60
CA ASP A 40 -1.21 -9.79 3.46
C ASP A 40 -0.68 -9.37 4.83
N GLY A 41 -0.10 -8.17 4.93
CA GLY A 41 0.63 -7.73 6.12
C GLY A 41 1.95 -8.49 6.31
N MET A 42 2.47 -9.13 5.26
CA MET A 42 3.56 -10.10 5.33
C MET A 42 4.62 -9.80 4.28
N VAL A 43 5.88 -9.74 4.72
CA VAL A 43 7.04 -9.65 3.83
C VAL A 43 7.54 -11.06 3.51
N ASN A 44 7.52 -11.43 2.23
CA ASN A 44 8.16 -12.63 1.72
C ASN A 44 9.66 -12.36 1.49
N LYS A 45 10.54 -12.88 2.36
CA LYS A 45 11.99 -12.87 2.17
C LYS A 45 12.50 -14.30 2.07
N PHE A 46 12.97 -14.68 0.88
CA PHE A 46 13.43 -16.05 0.57
C PHE A 46 12.36 -17.10 0.92
N LEU A 47 12.64 -17.93 1.94
CA LEU A 47 11.77 -19.02 2.41
C LEU A 47 10.95 -18.63 3.65
N ARG A 48 10.96 -17.36 4.06
CA ARG A 48 10.28 -16.89 5.28
C ARG A 48 9.24 -15.82 4.96
N ARG A 49 8.06 -16.00 5.53
CA ARG A 49 7.02 -14.97 5.69
C ARG A 49 7.19 -14.32 7.06
N THR A 50 7.42 -13.03 7.08
CA THR A 50 7.60 -12.27 8.32
C THR A 50 6.60 -11.11 8.36
N PRO A 51 5.87 -10.89 9.47
CA PRO A 51 4.92 -9.79 9.57
C PRO A 51 5.59 -8.41 9.41
N ILE A 52 4.87 -7.46 8.81
CA ILE A 52 5.34 -6.08 8.59
C ILE A 52 5.79 -5.40 9.90
N ASN A 53 5.12 -5.68 11.02
CA ASN A 53 5.46 -5.09 12.33
C ASN A 53 6.84 -5.47 12.89
N LYS A 54 7.61 -6.30 12.19
CA LYS A 54 8.99 -6.65 12.53
C LYS A 54 10.05 -5.80 11.82
N PHE A 55 9.64 -5.02 10.82
CA PHE A 55 10.53 -4.21 10.00
C PHE A 55 10.30 -2.72 10.27
N ASN A 56 11.36 -1.93 10.22
CA ASN A 56 11.26 -0.48 10.04
C ASN A 56 10.85 -0.17 8.58
N ARG A 57 10.39 1.05 8.33
CA ARG A 57 9.92 1.45 6.99
C ARG A 57 11.00 1.36 5.90
N ASP A 58 12.25 1.65 6.25
CA ASP A 58 13.41 1.64 5.36
C ASP A 58 13.88 0.22 5.00
N GLU A 59 13.45 -0.80 5.74
CA GLU A 59 13.73 -2.21 5.47
C GLU A 59 12.72 -2.87 4.51
N LEU A 60 11.59 -2.21 4.27
CA LEU A 60 10.53 -2.66 3.38
C LEU A 60 10.81 -2.27 1.92
N ALA A 61 10.26 -3.05 0.98
CA ALA A 61 10.35 -2.71 -0.44
C ALA A 61 9.67 -1.37 -0.73
N SER A 62 10.23 -0.59 -1.66
CA SER A 62 9.64 0.68 -2.10
C SER A 62 8.28 0.50 -2.79
N SER A 63 7.97 -0.72 -3.26
CA SER A 63 6.68 -1.08 -3.83
C SER A 63 5.54 -1.14 -2.82
N ILE A 64 5.85 -1.25 -1.52
CA ILE A 64 4.85 -1.15 -0.44
C ILE A 64 4.69 0.34 -0.12
N PRO A 65 3.57 0.99 -0.50
CA PRO A 65 3.39 2.42 -0.27
C PRO A 65 3.07 2.71 1.21
N SER A 66 3.40 3.93 1.67
CA SER A 66 2.83 4.45 2.92
C SER A 66 1.42 4.96 2.67
N LEU A 67 0.58 4.95 3.70
CA LEU A 67 -0.76 5.54 3.62
C LEU A 67 -0.70 7.04 3.29
N GLU A 68 0.29 7.74 3.85
CA GLU A 68 0.58 9.14 3.51
C GLU A 68 0.81 9.31 2.00
N LYS A 69 1.60 8.44 1.37
CA LYS A 69 1.87 8.52 -0.07
C LYS A 69 0.61 8.31 -0.92
N ILE A 70 -0.29 7.44 -0.46
CA ILE A 70 -1.59 7.26 -1.12
C ILE A 70 -2.38 8.58 -1.04
N PHE A 71 -2.49 9.21 0.14
CA PHE A 71 -3.19 10.49 0.26
C PHE A 71 -2.56 11.60 -0.57
N GLU A 72 -1.23 11.70 -0.64
CA GLU A 72 -0.53 12.69 -1.47
C GLU A 72 -0.85 12.55 -2.97
N ARG A 73 -0.97 11.32 -3.46
CA ARG A 73 -1.10 11.03 -4.90
C ARG A 73 -2.55 10.90 -5.36
N CYS A 74 -3.39 10.31 -4.51
CA CYS A 74 -4.79 10.01 -4.80
C CYS A 74 -5.74 11.07 -4.23
N GLY A 75 -5.24 11.93 -3.35
CA GLY A 75 -6.03 12.96 -2.67
C GLY A 75 -6.93 12.39 -1.56
N THR A 76 -7.64 13.29 -0.89
CA THR A 76 -8.64 12.96 0.16
C THR A 76 -10.08 13.16 -0.33
N GLY A 77 -10.25 13.66 -1.55
CA GLY A 77 -11.54 14.06 -2.15
C GLY A 77 -12.27 12.91 -2.82
N ILE A 78 -12.40 11.78 -2.13
CA ILE A 78 -13.26 10.69 -2.59
C ILE A 78 -14.70 11.13 -2.32
N ASN A 79 -15.32 11.75 -3.32
CA ASN A 79 -16.69 12.26 -3.22
C ASN A 79 -17.67 11.07 -3.10
N TYR A 80 -18.36 10.99 -1.96
CA TYR A 80 -19.46 10.06 -1.68
C TYR A 80 -20.81 10.61 -2.13
#